data_AF-A0AAP2GND2-F1
#
_entry.id   AF-A0AAP2GND2-F1
#
_cell.length_a   1.000
_cell.length_b   1.000
_cell.length_c   1.000
_cell.angle_alpha   90.00
_cell.angle_beta   90.00
_cell.angle_gamma   90.00
#
_symmetry.space_group_name_H-M   'P 1'
#
loop_
_entity.id
_entity.type
_entity.pdbx_description
1 polymer ?
#
loop_
_entity_poly.entity_id
_entity_poly.type
_entity_poly.pdbx_seq_one_letter_code
_entity_poly.pdbx_strand_id
1 'polypeptide(L)' 'MIEHDKNNRPRKIIIPVSTQDDILRYQLGILGILSKIEVGKCTPSLREDVKATYDLLKHMQAEDNIEQLVAVGKLRQSAM' A
#
# COMPACT_ATOMS: atom_id res chain seq x y z
N MET A 1 2.09 -15.17 4.98
CA MET A 1 2.63 -16.54 5.16
C MET A 1 4.01 -16.55 4.55
N ILE A 2 5.07 -16.66 5.35
CA ILE A 2 6.44 -16.75 4.82
C ILE A 2 6.58 -18.19 4.32
N GLU A 3 6.60 -18.40 3.01
CA GLU A 3 6.91 -19.72 2.47
C GLU A 3 8.38 -20.04 2.75
N HIS A 4 8.67 -21.26 3.16
CA HIS A 4 10.03 -21.74 3.34
C HIS A 4 10.42 -22.65 2.16
N ASP A 5 11.69 -22.66 1.78
CA ASP A 5 12.19 -23.64 0.80
C ASP A 5 12.35 -25.05 1.44
N LYS A 6 12.75 -26.04 0.64
CA LYS A 6 12.96 -27.42 1.11
C LYS A 6 14.05 -27.53 2.19
N ASN A 7 14.85 -26.48 2.39
CA ASN A 7 15.94 -26.39 3.36
C ASN A 7 15.58 -25.46 4.53
N ASN A 8 14.30 -25.14 4.71
CA ASN A 8 13.77 -24.30 5.78
C ASN A 8 14.34 -22.86 5.79
N ARG A 9 14.76 -22.34 4.64
CA ARG A 9 15.18 -20.94 4.50
C ARG A 9 13.96 -20.07 4.19
N PRO A 10 13.87 -18.86 4.76
CA PRO A 10 12.78 -17.94 4.43
C PRO A 10 12.83 -17.61 2.94
N ARG A 11 11.77 -17.92 2.20
CA ARG A 11 11.66 -17.44 0.82
C ARG A 11 11.38 -15.95 0.88
N LYS A 12 12.37 -15.18 0.44
CA LYS A 12 12.15 -13.76 0.16
C LYS A 12 11.30 -13.67 -1.10
N ILE A 13 10.03 -13.34 -0.93
CA ILE A 13 9.18 -12.95 -2.05
C ILE A 13 9.60 -11.53 -2.43
N ILE A 14 10.28 -11.40 -3.57
CA ILE A 14 10.54 -10.10 -4.18
C ILE A 14 9.37 -9.83 -5.11
N ILE A 15 8.62 -8.79 -4.81
CA ILE A 15 7.53 -8.32 -5.67
C ILE A 15 8.12 -7.20 -6.54
N PRO A 16 8.40 -7.44 -7.82
CA PRO A 16 8.86 -6.39 -8.71
C PRO A 16 7.70 -5.44 -8.96
N VAL A 17 7.82 -4.21 -8.47
CA VAL A 17 6.85 -3.15 -8.74
C VAL A 17 7.45 -2.30 -9.85
N SER A 18 6.91 -2.40 -11.06
CA SER A 18 7.51 -1.78 -12.25
C SER A 18 6.68 -0.61 -12.79
N THR A 19 5.40 -0.54 -12.42
CA THR A 19 4.46 0.48 -12.91
C THR A 19 3.57 1.02 -11.80
N GLN A 20 3.00 2.20 -12.00
CA GLN A 20 2.04 2.80 -11.06
C GLN A 20 0.73 1.98 -10.98
N ASP A 21 0.35 1.30 -12.07
CA ASP A 21 -0.76 0.35 -12.08
C ASP A 21 -0.50 -0.90 -11.21
N ASP A 22 0.77 -1.31 -11.08
CA ASP A 22 1.14 -2.40 -10.16
C ASP A 22 1.01 -1.91 -8.71
N ILE A 23 1.50 -0.70 -8.40
CA ILE A 23 1.34 -0.07 -7.07
C ILE A 23 -0.14 -0.02 -6.69
N LEU A 24 -0.98 0.50 -7.57
CA LEU A 24 -2.42 0.61 -7.34
C LEU A 24 -3.07 -0.77 -7.11
N ARG A 25 -2.70 -1.78 -7.89
CA ARG A 25 -3.20 -3.15 -7.72
C ARG A 25 -2.81 -3.73 -6.36
N TYR A 26 -1.57 -3.51 -5.91
CA TYR A 26 -1.14 -3.98 -4.58
C TYR A 26 -1.87 -3.25 -3.45
N GLN A 27 -2.06 -1.93 -3.56
CA GLN A 27 -2.83 -1.16 -2.58
C GLN A 27 -4.28 -1.66 -2.47
N LEU A 28 -4.95 -1.87 -3.61
CA LEU A 28 -6.30 -2.44 -3.65
C LEU A 28 -6.35 -3.85 -3.05
N GLY A 29 -5.34 -4.69 -3.33
CA GLY A 29 -5.22 -6.02 -2.74
C GLY A 29 -5.10 -5.98 -1.21
N ILE A 30 -4.27 -5.08 -0.67
CA ILE A 30 -4.10 -4.91 0.78
C ILE A 30 -5.40 -4.41 1.40
N LEU A 31 -6.07 -3.41 0.82
CA LEU A 31 -7.38 -2.94 1.28
C LEU A 31 -8.42 -4.06 1.27
N GLY A 32 -8.41 -4.90 0.23
CA GLY A 32 -9.26 -6.09 0.14
C GLY A 32 -9.04 -7.08 1.27
N ILE A 33 -7.80 -7.29 1.71
CA ILE A 33 -7.48 -8.12 2.88
C ILE A 33 -7.93 -7.45 4.17
N LEU A 34 -7.60 -6.17 4.36
CA LEU A 34 -7.96 -5.41 5.56
C LEU A 34 -9.48 -5.35 5.76
N SER A 35 -10.26 -5.29 4.68
CA SER A 35 -11.73 -5.26 4.73
C SER A 35 -12.35 -6.51 5.37
N LYS A 36 -11.61 -7.64 5.40
CA LYS A 36 -12.05 -8.90 5.98
C LYS A 36 -11.66 -9.07 7.45
N ILE A 37 -10.89 -8.13 8.00
CA ILE A 37 -10.40 -8.20 9.38
C ILE A 37 -11.38 -7.51 10.32
N GLU A 38 -11.93 -8.27 11.27
CA GLU A 38 -12.72 -7.69 12.36
C GLU A 38 -11.81 -7.14 13.47
N VAL A 39 -11.55 -5.83 13.44
CA VAL A 39 -10.61 -5.15 14.37
C VAL A 39 -10.92 -5.40 15.86
N GLY A 40 -12.21 -5.55 16.20
CA GLY A 40 -12.64 -5.87 17.57
C GLY A 40 -12.18 -7.24 18.07
N LYS A 41 -11.86 -8.17 17.17
CA LYS A 41 -11.36 -9.52 17.48
C LYS A 41 -9.83 -9.63 17.38
N CYS A 42 -9.14 -8.57 16.97
CA CYS A 42 -7.67 -8.56 16.91
C CYS A 42 -7.04 -8.52 18.30
N THR A 43 -5.91 -9.22 18.46
CA THR A 43 -5.01 -8.98 19.59
C THR A 43 -4.48 -7.54 19.55
N PRO A 44 -4.04 -6.96 20.68
CA PRO A 44 -3.49 -5.60 20.69
C PRO A 44 -2.36 -5.39 19.68
N SER A 45 -1.44 -6.37 19.56
CA SER A 45 -0.34 -6.32 18.58
C SER A 45 -0.86 -6.26 17.14
N LEU A 46 -1.79 -7.15 16.78
CA LEU A 46 -2.33 -7.19 15.42
C LEU A 46 -3.12 -5.93 15.08
N ARG A 47 -3.77 -5.31 16.08
CA ARG A 47 -4.50 -4.05 15.91
C ARG A 47 -3.55 -2.91 15.54
N GLU A 48 -2.40 -2.82 16.19
CA GLU A 48 -1.37 -1.82 15.85
C GLU A 48 -0.80 -2.07 14.45
N ASP A 49 -0.55 -3.34 14.07
CA ASP A 49 -0.08 -3.69 12.72
C ASP A 49 -1.09 -3.28 11.63
N VAL A 50 -2.39 -3.54 11.88
CA VAL A 50 -3.48 -3.14 10.99
C VAL A 50 -3.54 -1.62 10.85
N LYS A 51 -3.40 -0.89 11.96
CA LYS A 51 -3.38 0.58 11.96
C LYS A 51 -2.19 1.14 11.18
N ALA A 52 -0.98 0.63 11.44
CA ALA A 52 0.23 1.01 10.72
C ALA A 52 0.11 0.75 9.21
N THR A 53 -0.53 -0.36 8.82
CA THR A 53 -0.80 -0.67 7.41
C THR A 53 -1.74 0.35 6.78
N TYR A 54 -2.80 0.77 7.48
CA TYR A 54 -3.69 1.84 7.02
C TYR A 54 -2.98 3.18 6.86
N ASP A 55 -2.14 3.56 7.83
CA ASP A 55 -1.38 4.81 7.78
C ASP A 55 -0.41 4.84 6.59
N LEU A 56 0.27 3.71 6.31
CA LEU A 56 1.15 3.56 5.16
C LEU A 56 0.38 3.69 3.84
N LEU A 57 -0.75 3.01 3.70
CA LEU A 57 -1.59 3.11 2.49
C LEU A 57 -2.07 4.54 2.25
N LYS A 58 -2.48 5.23 3.31
CA LYS A 58 -2.91 6.63 3.24
C LYS A 58 -1.76 7.55 2.82
N HIS A 59 -0.56 7.32 3.33
CA HIS A 59 0.62 8.10 2.96
C HIS A 59 0.96 7.96 1.48
N MET A 60 0.95 6.72 0.96
CA MET A 60 1.18 6.46 -0.46
C MET A 60 0.14 7.16 -1.35
N GLN A 61 -1.14 7.15 -0.97
CA GLN A 61 -2.20 7.86 -1.70
C GLN A 61 -2.10 9.39 -1.61
N ALA A 62 -1.50 9.92 -0.54
CA ALA A 62 -1.27 11.36 -0.40
C ALA A 62 -0.15 11.84 -1.34
N GLU A 63 0.90 11.04 -1.52
CA GLU A 63 1.96 11.34 -2.49
C GLU A 63 1.44 11.30 -3.94
N ASP A 64 0.61 10.32 -4.29
CA ASP A 64 -0.05 10.25 -5.61
C ASP A 64 -0.96 11.47 -5.88
N ASN A 65 -1.63 12.01 -4.84
CA ASN A 65 -2.44 13.23 -4.97
C ASN A 65 -1.61 14.50 -5.13
N ILE A 66 -0.39 14.55 -4.58
CA ILE A 66 0.50 15.71 -4.72
C ILE A 66 0.98 15.82 -6.18
N GLU A 67 1.30 14.70 -6.85
CA GLU A 67 1.68 14.72 -8.27
C GLU A 67 0.53 15.20 -9.18
N GLN A 68 -0.71 14.80 -8.89
CA GLN A 68 -1.89 15.28 -9.62
C GLN A 68 -2.16 16.78 -9.37
N LEU A 69 -1.96 17.27 -8.14
CA LEU A 69 -2.08 18.70 -7.82
C LEU A 69 -0.97 19.55 -8.46
N VAL A 70 0.26 19.04 -8.55
CA VAL A 70 1.37 19.71 -9.24
C VAL A 70 1.14 19.75 -10.76
N ALA A 71 0.57 18.70 -11.36
CA ALA A 71 0.21 18.67 -12.78
C ALA A 71 -0.89 19.70 -13.12
N VAL A 72 -1.91 19.82 -12.27
CA VAL A 72 -2.97 20.85 -12.43
C VAL A 72 -2.42 22.27 -12.18
N GLY A 73 -1.47 22.43 -11.27
CA GLY A 73 -0.77 23.69 -11.01
C GLY A 73 0.06 24.21 -12.21
N LYS A 74 0.67 23.31 -13.00
CA LYS A 74 1.43 23.68 -14.21
C LYS A 74 0.55 24.09 -15.39
N LEU A 75 -0.62 23.47 -15.56
CA LEU A 75 -1.56 23.83 -16.64
C LEU A 75 -2.15 25.25 -16.47
N ARG A 76 -2.22 25.78 -15.25
CA ARG A 76 -2.68 27.16 -15.02
C ARG A 76 -1.63 28.24 -15.30
N GLN A 77 -0.34 27.91 -15.30
CA GLN A 77 0.72 28.90 -15.59
C GLN A 77 1.06 29.03 -17.07
N SER A 78 0.64 28.08 -17.93
CA SER A 78 0.77 28.19 -19.39
C SER A 78 -0.47 28.74 -20.10
N ALA A 79 -1.49 29.14 -19.34
CA ALA A 79 -2.73 29.74 -19.84
C ALA A 79 -2.89 31.22 -19.45
N MET A 80 -1.79 31.90 -19.09
CA MET A 80 -1.70 33.36 -18.93
C MET A 80 -0.71 33.95 -19.92
#